data_AF-A0A9R0WIV2-F1
#
_entry.id   AF-A0A9R0WIV2-F1
#
_cell.length_a   1.000
_cell.length_b   1.000
_cell.length_c   1.000
_cell.angle_alpha   90.00
_cell.angle_beta   90.00
_cell.angle_gamma   90.00
#
_symmetry.space_group_name_H-M   'P 1'
#
loop_
_entity.id
_entity.type
_entity.pdbx_description
1 polymer ?
#
loop_
_entity_poly.entity_id
_entity_poly.type
_entity_poly.pdbx_seq_one_letter_code
_entity_poly.pdbx_strand_id
1 'polypeptide(L)'
;MSAMKIFKHGREVDCYPNICFPYRILLTVLVTVASAERSFLKLKLLKNYLRSTMTQQQSNGLAMLCIDKKLLDEIDIDPMVSDFASKNVRRKS
;
A
#
# COMPACT_ATOMS: atom_id res chain seq x y z
N MET A 1 20.64 20.14 21.35
CA MET A 1 20.65 19.17 22.47
C MET A 1 20.49 19.81 23.86
N SER A 2 19.99 21.06 23.96
CA SER A 2 19.86 21.79 25.24
C SER A 2 18.43 21.71 25.83
N ALA A 3 17.39 21.80 24.98
CA ALA A 3 15.99 21.80 25.41
C ALA A 3 15.55 20.53 26.18
N MET A 4 15.99 19.34 25.74
CA MET A 4 15.66 18.09 26.45
C MET A 4 16.32 17.99 27.84
N LYS A 5 17.48 18.61 28.03
CA LYS A 5 18.16 18.65 29.34
C LYS A 5 17.48 19.62 30.29
N ILE A 6 17.07 20.79 29.81
CA ILE A 6 16.29 21.77 30.57
C ILE A 6 14.94 21.17 31.01
N PHE A 7 14.27 20.46 30.10
CA PHE A 7 13.01 19.78 30.38
C PHE A 7 13.15 18.61 31.38
N LYS A 8 14.31 17.94 31.40
CA LYS A 8 14.59 16.91 32.42
C LYS A 8 14.85 17.53 33.79
N HIS A 9 15.60 18.63 33.86
CA HIS A 9 15.94 19.28 35.11
C HIS A 9 14.73 19.98 35.76
N GLY A 10 13.85 20.60 34.97
CA GLY A 10 12.57 21.15 35.45
C GLY A 10 11.52 20.10 35.84
N ARG A 11 11.78 18.81 35.57
CA ARG A 11 10.91 17.69 35.99
C ARG A 11 11.32 17.13 37.37
N GLU A 12 12.53 17.46 37.83
CA GLU A 12 13.09 16.98 39.10
C GLU A 12 12.82 17.99 40.24
N VAL A 13 12.53 19.23 39.88
CA VAL A 13 11.98 20.24 40.78
C VAL A 13 10.46 20.25 40.57
N ASP A 14 9.73 19.52 41.41
CA ASP A 14 8.25 19.51 41.48
C ASP A 14 7.69 20.89 41.91
N CYS A 15 8.01 21.96 41.17
CA CYS A 15 7.61 23.31 41.55
C CYS A 15 6.10 23.55 41.44
N TYR A 16 5.36 22.82 40.60
CA TYR A 16 3.91 22.97 40.48
C TYR A 16 3.22 21.67 40.04
N PRO A 17 2.81 20.79 40.98
CA PRO A 17 2.17 19.50 40.67
C PRO A 17 0.87 19.65 39.85
N ASN A 18 0.12 20.74 40.04
CA ASN A 18 -1.15 20.98 39.36
C ASN A 18 -1.02 21.31 37.86
N ILE A 19 0.13 21.82 37.41
CA ILE A 19 0.34 22.23 36.01
C ILE A 19 1.05 21.13 35.23
N CYS A 20 1.88 20.33 35.90
CA CYS A 20 2.61 19.21 35.31
C CYS A 20 1.67 18.11 34.79
N PHE A 21 0.58 17.82 35.51
CA PHE A 21 -0.39 16.78 35.13
C PHE A 21 -1.12 17.06 33.81
N PRO A 22 -1.82 18.21 33.62
CA PRO A 22 -2.49 18.50 32.36
C PRO A 22 -1.50 18.66 31.20
N TYR A 23 -0.31 19.20 31.47
CA TYR A 23 0.72 19.39 30.44
C TYR A 23 1.27 18.06 29.91
N ARG A 24 1.46 17.06 30.78
CA ARG A 24 1.85 15.70 30.36
C ARG A 24 0.78 15.06 29.48
N ILE A 25 -0.49 15.17 29.85
CA ILE A 25 -1.60 14.62 29.07
C ILE A 25 -1.68 15.30 27.70
N LEU A 26 -1.61 16.63 27.65
CA LEU A 26 -1.62 17.39 26.40
C LEU A 26 -0.47 16.99 25.48
N LEU A 27 0.76 16.86 26.00
CA LEU A 27 1.91 16.42 25.22
C LEU A 27 1.77 14.98 24.72
N THR A 28 1.32 14.05 25.56
CA THR A 28 1.10 12.65 25.16
C THR A 28 0.05 12.55 24.06
N VAL A 29 -1.05 13.30 24.19
CA VAL A 29 -2.11 13.35 23.17
C VAL A 29 -1.58 13.94 21.87
N LEU A 30 -0.90 15.08 21.90
CA LEU A 30 -0.32 15.72 20.71
C LEU A 30 0.69 14.82 19.99
N VAL A 31 1.57 14.15 20.74
CA VAL A 31 2.54 13.19 20.16
C VAL A 31 1.83 11.98 19.54
N THR A 32 0.77 11.49 20.18
CA THR A 32 -0.02 10.36 19.66
C THR A 32 -0.78 10.75 18.39
N VAL A 33 -1.38 11.94 18.37
CA VAL A 33 -2.09 12.49 17.20
C VAL A 33 -1.13 12.69 16.03
N ALA A 34 0.02 13.34 16.24
CA ALA A 34 1.01 13.53 15.18
C ALA A 34 1.55 12.20 14.62
N SER A 35 1.73 11.19 15.48
CA SER A 35 2.13 9.84 15.07
C SER A 35 1.04 9.13 14.26
N ALA A 36 -0.21 9.21 14.72
CA ALA A 36 -1.36 8.64 14.05
C ALA A 36 -1.57 9.29 12.68
N GLU A 37 -1.59 10.63 12.61
CA GLU A 37 -1.67 11.38 11.36
C GLU A 37 -0.55 10.99 10.41
N ARG A 38 0.71 10.94 10.86
CA ARG A 38 1.85 10.50 10.04
C ARG A 38 1.68 9.07 9.51
N SER A 39 1.16 8.16 10.32
CA SER A 39 0.91 6.77 9.94
C SER A 39 -0.22 6.66 8.91
N PHE A 40 -1.33 7.37 9.13
CA PHE A 40 -2.48 7.43 8.22
C PHE A 40 -2.13 8.11 6.90
N LEU A 41 -1.30 9.15 6.91
CA LEU A 41 -0.88 9.86 5.70
C LEU A 41 0.02 8.98 4.83
N LYS A 42 0.95 8.23 5.45
CA LYS A 42 1.73 7.19 4.76
C LYS A 42 0.84 6.09 4.17
N LEU A 43 -0.14 5.61 4.92
CA LEU A 43 -1.07 4.59 4.44
C LEU A 43 -1.96 5.12 3.29
N LYS A 44 -2.40 6.38 3.37
CA LYS A 44 -3.17 7.06 2.32
C LYS A 44 -2.35 7.23 1.05
N LEU A 45 -1.07 7.64 1.17
CA LEU A 45 -0.15 7.71 0.04
C LEU A 45 0.14 6.34 -0.57
N LEU A 46 0.36 5.30 0.25
CA LEU A 46 0.60 3.93 -0.24
C LEU A 46 -0.63 3.37 -0.97
N LYS A 47 -1.83 3.55 -0.39
CA LYS A 47 -3.09 3.16 -1.04
C LYS A 47 -3.34 3.95 -2.32
N ASN A 48 -3.04 5.24 -2.33
CA ASN A 48 -3.19 6.07 -3.51
C ASN A 48 -2.18 5.70 -4.60
N TYR A 49 -0.94 5.36 -4.24
CA TYR A 49 0.11 4.90 -5.14
C TYR A 49 -0.21 3.53 -5.74
N LEU A 50 -0.63 2.55 -4.93
CA LEU A 50 -1.10 1.25 -5.42
C LEU A 50 -2.32 1.40 -6.34
N ARG A 51 -3.25 2.31 -5.99
CA ARG A 51 -4.39 2.61 -6.85
C ARG A 51 -3.96 3.30 -8.14
N SER A 52 -3.12 4.32 -8.13
CA SER A 52 -2.68 5.00 -9.36
C SER A 52 -1.82 4.09 -10.26
N THR A 53 -1.08 3.14 -9.71
CA THR A 53 -0.22 2.23 -10.48
C THR A 53 -1.01 1.05 -11.07
N MET A 54 -2.16 0.66 -10.49
CA MET A 54 -3.00 -0.44 -10.99
C MET A 54 -4.25 -0.03 -11.79
N THR A 55 -4.77 1.20 -11.64
CA THR A 55 -6.18 1.48 -12.00
C THR A 55 -6.37 2.15 -13.37
N GLN A 56 -6.17 1.45 -14.49
CA GLN A 56 -7.20 1.48 -15.56
C GLN A 56 -6.78 0.57 -16.72
N GLN A 57 -5.63 0.92 -17.30
CA GLN A 57 -4.81 0.16 -18.25
C GLN A 57 -4.75 -1.35 -18.08
N GLN A 58 -3.91 -1.68 -17.11
CA GLN A 58 -3.25 -2.97 -17.05
C GLN A 58 -4.02 -3.96 -16.20
N SER A 59 -4.76 -3.52 -15.17
CA SER A 59 -5.60 -4.42 -14.38
C SER A 59 -6.74 -5.00 -15.21
N ASN A 60 -7.41 -4.21 -16.07
CA ASN A 60 -8.41 -4.75 -16.99
C ASN A 60 -7.81 -5.70 -18.03
N GLY A 61 -6.63 -5.39 -18.57
CA GLY A 61 -5.91 -6.28 -19.49
C GLY A 61 -5.47 -7.60 -18.82
N LEU A 62 -4.97 -7.53 -17.58
CA LEU A 62 -4.60 -8.70 -16.78
C LEU A 62 -5.82 -9.52 -16.36
N ALA A 63 -6.93 -8.88 -16.02
CA ALA A 63 -8.18 -9.55 -15.70
C ALA A 63 -8.73 -10.30 -16.92
N MET A 64 -8.73 -9.68 -18.11
CA MET A 64 -9.09 -10.36 -19.36
C MET A 64 -8.14 -11.53 -19.65
N LEU A 65 -6.82 -11.34 -19.57
CA LEU A 65 -5.85 -12.42 -19.78
C LEU A 65 -6.01 -13.58 -18.80
N CYS A 66 -6.35 -13.30 -17.54
CA CYS A 66 -6.62 -14.35 -16.56
C CYS A 66 -7.91 -15.11 -16.84
N ILE A 67 -8.94 -14.44 -17.34
CA ILE A 67 -10.20 -15.08 -17.76
C ILE A 67 -9.96 -15.93 -19.00
N ASP A 68 -9.31 -15.37 -20.01
CA ASP A 68 -8.96 -16.07 -21.25
C ASP A 68 -8.08 -17.29 -20.95
N LYS A 69 -7.06 -17.16 -20.10
CA LYS A 69 -6.19 -18.26 -19.72
C LYS A 69 -6.95 -19.39 -18.99
N LYS A 70 -7.90 -19.05 -18.12
CA LYS A 70 -8.74 -20.06 -17.45
C LYS A 70 -9.67 -20.78 -18.42
N LEU A 71 -10.25 -20.05 -19.37
CA LEU A 71 -11.07 -20.63 -20.43
C LEU A 71 -10.23 -21.53 -21.34
N LEU A 72 -8.99 -21.13 -21.63
CA LEU A 72 -8.06 -21.91 -22.44
C LEU A 72 -7.57 -23.17 -21.73
N ASP A 73 -7.35 -23.13 -20.41
CA ASP A 73 -6.99 -24.33 -19.64
C ASP A 73 -8.17 -25.33 -19.52
N GLU A 74 -9.41 -24.86 -19.66
CA GLU A 74 -10.63 -25.70 -19.63
C GLU A 74 -10.97 -26.33 -20.99
N ILE A 75 -10.52 -25.71 -22.08
CA ILE A 75 -10.72 -26.19 -23.46
C ILE A 75 -9.46 -26.94 -23.89
N ASP A 76 -9.59 -28.18 -24.34
CA ASP A 76 -8.47 -28.93 -24.92
C ASP A 76 -7.96 -28.23 -26.21
N ILE A 77 -6.87 -27.47 -26.09
CA ILE A 77 -6.34 -26.58 -27.14
C ILE A 77 -5.43 -27.34 -28.12
N ASP A 78 -4.89 -28.48 -27.71
CA ASP A 78 -4.01 -29.35 -28.51
C ASP A 78 -4.59 -29.71 -29.90
N PRO A 79 -5.86 -30.16 -30.03
CA PRO A 79 -6.44 -30.43 -31.34
C PRO A 79 -6.61 -29.17 -32.20
N MET A 80 -6.89 -28.01 -31.59
CA MET A 80 -7.07 -26.74 -32.31
C MET A 80 -5.73 -26.18 -32.80
N VAL A 81 -4.67 -26.27 -32.00
CA VAL A 81 -3.31 -25.86 -32.37
C VAL A 81 -2.76 -26.77 -33.47
N SER A 82 -3.01 -28.07 -33.39
CA SER A 82 -2.65 -29.04 -34.43
C SER A 82 -3.35 -28.76 -35.76
N ASP A 83 -4.67 -28.49 -35.75
CA ASP A 83 -5.42 -28.12 -36.96
C ASP A 83 -4.89 -26.80 -37.56
N PHE A 84 -4.62 -25.80 -36.72
CA PHE A 84 -4.07 -24.52 -37.17
C PHE A 84 -2.66 -24.66 -37.75
N ALA A 85 -1.80 -25.48 -37.13
CA ALA A 85 -0.46 -25.78 -37.64
C ALA A 85 -0.53 -26.51 -38.98
N SER A 86 -1.41 -27.52 -39.11
CA SER A 86 -1.59 -28.28 -40.35
C SER A 86 -2.07 -27.42 -41.53
N LYS A 87 -2.93 -26.43 -41.27
CA LYS A 87 -3.43 -25.48 -42.28
C LYS A 87 -2.41 -24.41 -42.67
N ASN A 88 -1.56 -23.97 -41.75
CA ASN A 88 -0.51 -23.00 -42.05
C ASN A 88 0.70 -23.62 -42.78
N VAL A 89 0.93 -24.93 -42.63
CA VAL A 89 1.94 -25.66 -43.42
C VAL A 89 1.58 -25.67 -44.91
N ARG A 90 0.28 -25.69 -45.27
CA ARG A 90 -0.18 -25.62 -46.67
C ARG A 90 0.05 -24.28 -47.35
N ARG A 91 0.37 -23.20 -46.63
CA ARG A 91 0.63 -21.87 -47.21
C ARG A 91 2.11 -21.59 -47.49
N LYS A 92 3.01 -22.52 -47.15
CA LYS A 92 4.46 -22.41 -47.41
C LYS A 92 4.95 -23.18 -48.65
N SER A 93 4.04 -23.67 -49.50
CA SER A 93 4.39 -24.22 -50.83
C SER A 93 3.96 -23.29 -51.94
#